data_AF-A0A401PDE0-F1
#
_entry.id   AF-A0A401PDE0-F1
#
_cell.length_a   1.000
_cell.length_b   1.000
_cell.length_c   1.000
_cell.angle_alpha   90.00
_cell.angle_beta   90.00
_cell.angle_gamma   90.00
#
_symmetry.space_group_name_H-M   'P 1'
#
loop_
_entity.id
_entity.type
_entity.pdbx_description
1 polymer ?
#
loop_
_entity_poly.entity_id
_entity_poly.type
_entity_poly.pdbx_seq_one_letter_code
_entity_poly.pdbx_strand_id
1 'polypeptide(L)'
;MGQWYQLPPINQGGDCVIEVGVAGGVPIQRREFCPQHMSQGSFGPIYLGASPVDTDILQGMGHVQSYIGCIRELQVNDNELSILEEAVRGKNIVNCDVSICDYHPCKNGATCIR
;
A
#
# COMPACT_ATOMS: atom_id res chain seq x y z
N MET A 1 23.01 -29.87 40.01
CA MET A 1 21.74 -29.84 39.26
C MET A 1 21.64 -28.46 38.62
N GLY A 2 22.03 -28.34 37.35
CA GLY A 2 21.99 -27.07 36.62
C GLY A 2 20.67 -26.97 35.88
N GLN A 3 19.91 -25.90 36.12
CA GLN A 3 18.64 -25.67 35.46
C GLN A 3 18.89 -24.92 34.16
N TRP A 4 18.49 -25.50 33.03
CA TRP A 4 18.52 -24.82 31.75
C TRP A 4 17.38 -23.80 31.71
N TYR A 5 17.71 -22.52 31.58
CA TYR A 5 16.73 -21.52 31.20
C TYR A 5 16.65 -21.49 29.67
N GLN A 6 15.55 -22.02 29.13
CA GLN A 6 15.21 -21.75 27.73
C GLN A 6 14.73 -20.30 27.64
N LEU A 7 15.48 -19.47 26.91
CA LEU A 7 14.95 -18.19 26.45
C LEU A 7 13.70 -18.48 25.59
N PRO A 8 12.60 -17.72 25.74
CA PRO A 8 11.48 -17.86 24.83
C PRO A 8 11.99 -17.65 23.40
N PRO A 9 11.50 -18.43 22.42
CA PRO A 9 11.85 -18.17 21.03
C PRO A 9 11.50 -16.71 20.71
N ILE A 10 12.46 -15.94 20.22
CA ILE A 10 12.22 -14.61 19.67
C ILE A 10 11.46 -14.82 18.36
N ASN A 11 10.16 -15.09 18.48
CA ASN A 11 9.19 -15.26 17.40
C ASN A 11 8.25 -14.06 17.40
N GLN A 12 8.76 -12.83 17.50
CA GLN A 12 7.89 -11.68 17.68
C GLN A 12 7.33 -11.13 16.38
N GLY A 13 6.99 -12.00 15.41
CA GLY A 13 6.41 -11.71 14.08
C GLY A 13 6.09 -10.25 13.81
N GLY A 14 4.84 -9.90 13.61
CA GLY A 14 4.44 -8.52 13.37
C GLY A 14 3.30 -8.54 12.37
N ASP A 15 2.38 -7.62 12.52
CA ASP A 15 1.27 -7.52 11.59
C ASP A 15 1.69 -6.66 10.40
N CYS A 16 1.70 -7.26 9.21
CA CYS A 16 1.71 -6.51 7.97
C CYS A 16 0.31 -6.03 7.68
N VAL A 17 0.18 -4.74 7.41
CA VAL A 17 -1.10 -4.08 7.25
C VAL A 17 -1.09 -3.35 5.92
N ILE A 18 -2.14 -3.56 5.14
CA ILE A 18 -2.45 -2.75 3.95
C ILE A 18 -3.76 -2.05 4.22
N GLU A 19 -3.76 -0.74 4.06
CA GLU A 19 -4.95 0.11 4.19
C GLU A 19 -5.21 0.84 2.88
N VAL A 20 -6.48 0.88 2.45
CA VAL A 20 -6.91 1.52 1.21
C VAL A 20 -8.09 2.43 1.47
N GLY A 21 -7.88 3.74 1.30
CA GLY A 21 -8.95 4.74 1.29
C GLY A 21 -9.48 5.01 -0.12
N VAL A 22 -10.80 5.17 -0.26
CA VAL A 22 -11.44 5.49 -1.55
C VAL A 22 -12.27 6.75 -1.40
N ALA A 23 -11.92 7.81 -2.14
CA ALA A 23 -12.68 9.07 -2.22
C ALA A 23 -13.09 9.68 -0.85
N GLY A 24 -12.21 9.58 0.15
CA GLY A 24 -12.48 10.07 1.51
C GLY A 24 -13.48 9.21 2.33
N GLY A 25 -13.84 8.02 1.84
CA GLY A 25 -14.60 7.03 2.58
C GLY A 25 -13.78 6.35 3.68
N VAL A 26 -14.43 5.49 4.46
CA VAL A 26 -13.77 4.73 5.53
C VAL A 26 -12.72 3.79 4.91
N PRO A 27 -11.44 3.86 5.34
CA PRO A 27 -10.40 3.01 4.80
C PRO A 27 -10.67 1.52 5.06
N ILE A 28 -10.38 0.69 4.07
CA ILE A 28 -10.45 -0.77 4.17
C ILE A 28 -9.06 -1.28 4.55
N GLN A 29 -8.98 -2.07 5.61
CA GLN A 29 -7.72 -2.60 6.12
C GLN A 29 -7.68 -4.13 6.00
N ARG A 30 -6.56 -4.65 5.50
CA ARG A 30 -6.20 -6.07 5.54
C ARG A 30 -4.96 -6.23 6.41
N ARG A 31 -4.99 -7.23 7.28
CA ARG A 31 -3.91 -7.55 8.21
C ARG A 31 -3.51 -9.00 8.05
N GLU A 32 -2.22 -9.24 7.91
CA GLU A 32 -1.62 -10.56 7.83
C GLU A 32 -0.42 -10.65 8.77
N PHE A 33 -0.18 -11.83 9.33
CA PHE A 33 0.96 -12.05 10.22
C PHE A 33 2.23 -12.28 9.40
N CYS A 34 3.22 -11.43 9.62
CA CYS A 34 4.53 -11.47 8.98
C CYS A 34 5.60 -11.99 9.95
N PRO A 35 6.24 -13.14 9.65
CA PRO A 35 7.33 -13.64 10.49
C PRO A 35 8.60 -12.79 10.34
N GLN A 36 9.32 -12.55 11.45
CA GLN A 36 10.51 -11.67 11.55
C GLN A 36 11.72 -12.12 10.71
N HIS A 37 11.68 -13.33 10.15
CA HIS A 37 12.76 -13.89 9.32
C HIS A 37 12.69 -13.48 7.84
N MET A 38 11.82 -12.54 7.48
CA MET A 38 11.85 -11.90 6.17
C MET A 38 12.84 -10.73 6.25
N SER A 39 14.09 -10.97 5.84
CA SER A 39 15.07 -9.89 5.72
C SER A 39 14.48 -8.76 4.86
N GLN A 40 14.76 -7.52 5.24
CA GLN A 40 14.31 -6.26 4.62
C GLN A 40 14.54 -6.16 3.10
N GLY A 41 15.22 -7.13 2.48
CA GLY A 41 15.46 -7.27 1.04
C GLY A 41 14.68 -8.39 0.32
N SER A 42 13.69 -9.04 0.95
CA SER A 42 12.91 -10.12 0.29
C SER A 42 11.58 -9.68 -0.32
N PHE A 43 11.13 -8.45 -0.07
CA PHE A 43 9.93 -7.94 -0.72
C PHE A 43 10.30 -7.48 -2.13
N GLY A 44 9.70 -8.12 -3.14
CA GLY A 44 9.82 -7.69 -4.52
C GLY A 44 9.27 -6.27 -4.74
N PRO A 45 9.34 -5.74 -5.96
CA PRO A 45 8.81 -4.41 -6.26
C PRO A 45 7.31 -4.33 -5.95
N ILE A 46 6.88 -3.16 -5.47
CA ILE A 46 5.46 -2.82 -5.32
C ILE A 46 4.91 -2.44 -6.69
N TYR A 47 3.74 -2.95 -7.03
CA TYR A 47 3.02 -2.64 -8.27
C TYR A 47 1.73 -1.90 -7.95
N LEU A 48 1.50 -0.78 -8.63
CA LEU A 48 0.26 -0.02 -8.57
C LEU A 48 -0.47 -0.13 -9.92
N GLY A 49 -1.78 -0.29 -9.89
CA GLY A 49 -2.60 -0.41 -11.11
C GLY A 49 -2.64 -1.82 -11.69
N ALA A 50 -1.49 -2.39 -12.05
CA ALA A 50 -1.39 -3.73 -12.61
C ALA A 50 -0.07 -4.42 -12.25
N SER A 51 -0.11 -5.74 -12.07
CA SER A 51 1.08 -6.58 -11.87
C SER A 51 1.50 -7.22 -13.20
N PRO A 52 2.80 -7.29 -13.53
CA PRO A 52 3.32 -7.93 -14.75
C PRO A 52 3.37 -9.46 -14.66
N VAL A 53 2.97 -10.05 -13.53
CA VAL A 53 3.04 -11.50 -13.30
C VAL A 53 1.88 -12.18 -14.02
N ASP A 54 2.15 -13.27 -14.75
CA ASP A 54 1.12 -14.17 -15.27
C ASP A 54 0.21 -14.60 -14.12
N THR A 55 -1.09 -14.35 -14.28
CA THR A 55 -2.14 -14.59 -13.28
C THR A 55 -2.22 -16.05 -12.80
N ASP A 56 -1.52 -16.97 -13.46
CA ASP A 56 -1.45 -18.39 -13.13
C ASP A 56 -0.61 -18.71 -11.88
N ILE A 57 0.26 -17.78 -11.43
CA ILE A 57 1.08 -17.94 -10.20
C ILE A 57 0.32 -17.49 -8.94
N LEU A 58 -0.80 -16.78 -9.12
CA LEU A 58 -1.69 -16.38 -8.03
C LEU A 58 -2.65 -17.53 -7.66
N GLN A 59 -2.10 -18.70 -7.33
CA GLN A 59 -2.88 -19.85 -6.90
C GLN A 59 -3.60 -19.53 -5.58
N GLY A 60 -4.85 -19.06 -5.69
CA GLY A 60 -5.72 -18.72 -4.56
C GLY A 60 -6.22 -17.28 -4.52
N MET A 61 -5.64 -16.38 -5.31
CA MET A 61 -6.20 -15.04 -5.53
C MET A 61 -6.92 -15.10 -6.88
N GLY A 62 -8.24 -15.04 -6.87
CA GLY A 62 -9.04 -15.05 -8.11
C GLY A 62 -8.58 -13.99 -9.12
N HIS A 63 -9.13 -14.03 -10.33
CA HIS A 63 -8.76 -13.15 -11.44
C HIS A 63 -8.47 -11.70 -10.99
N VAL A 64 -7.19 -11.31 -11.02
CA VAL A 64 -6.75 -9.96 -10.68
C VAL A 64 -6.90 -9.08 -11.90
N GLN A 65 -7.96 -8.26 -11.89
CA GLN A 65 -8.19 -7.28 -12.94
C GLN A 65 -7.29 -6.07 -12.76
N SER A 66 -6.78 -5.52 -13.87
CA SER A 66 -6.05 -4.25 -13.83
C SER A 66 -6.96 -3.13 -13.35
N TYR A 67 -6.42 -2.24 -12.52
CA TYR A 67 -7.12 -1.07 -12.03
C TYR A 67 -6.97 0.12 -13.00
N ILE A 68 -8.08 0.78 -13.30
CA ILE A 68 -8.15 2.01 -14.08
C ILE A 68 -8.82 3.08 -13.21
N GLY A 69 -8.07 4.11 -12.86
CA GLY A 69 -8.55 5.19 -12.01
C GLY A 69 -7.41 6.01 -11.44
N CYS A 70 -7.72 6.78 -10.40
CA CYS A 70 -6.78 7.68 -9.75
C CYS A 70 -6.27 7.10 -8.45
N ILE A 71 -4.95 6.99 -8.32
CA ILE A 71 -4.26 6.61 -7.09
C ILE A 71 -3.50 7.85 -6.61
N ARG A 72 -3.60 8.13 -5.32
CA ARG A 72 -2.89 9.23 -4.64
C ARG A 72 -2.51 8.79 -3.23
N GLU A 73 -1.66 9.58 -2.58
CA GLU A 73 -1.29 9.40 -1.16
C GLU A 73 -0.77 7.97 -0.89
N LEU A 74 0.45 7.69 -1.35
CA LEU A 74 1.12 6.44 -1.06
C LEU A 74 1.93 6.59 0.23
N GLN A 75 1.66 5.74 1.21
CA GLN A 75 2.46 5.64 2.42
C GLN A 75 2.99 4.22 2.59
N VAL A 76 4.28 4.08 2.92
CA VAL A 76 4.91 2.80 3.22
C VAL A 76 5.68 2.93 4.53
N ASN A 77 5.29 2.12 5.54
CA ASN A 77 5.87 2.15 6.88
C ASN A 77 5.95 3.58 7.45
N ASP A 78 4.81 4.27 7.43
CA ASP A 78 4.65 5.66 7.87
C ASP A 78 5.37 6.74 7.03
N ASN A 79 6.10 6.37 5.97
CA ASN A 79 6.74 7.32 5.06
C ASN A 79 5.83 7.62 3.87
N GLU A 80 5.46 8.89 3.70
CA GLU A 80 4.75 9.35 2.52
C GLU A 80 5.72 9.37 1.32
N LEU A 81 5.31 8.74 0.22
CA LEU A 81 6.10 8.57 -0.99
C LEU A 81 5.42 9.25 -2.17
N SER A 82 6.20 10.02 -2.92
CA SER A 82 5.75 10.59 -4.19
C SER A 82 5.68 9.49 -5.24
N ILE A 83 4.45 9.13 -5.67
CA ILE A 83 4.23 8.07 -6.66
C ILE A 83 5.02 8.32 -7.95
N LEU A 84 5.14 9.57 -8.38
CA LEU A 84 5.83 9.90 -9.63
C LEU A 84 7.36 9.93 -9.48
N GLU A 85 7.87 10.41 -8.34
CA GLU A 85 9.32 10.54 -8.14
C GLU A 85 9.96 9.20 -7.72
N GLU A 86 9.25 8.38 -6.96
CA GLU A 86 9.72 7.07 -6.48
C GLU A 86 9.49 5.93 -7.49
N ALA A 87 8.78 6.19 -8.60
CA ALA A 87 8.48 5.18 -9.59
C ALA A 87 9.73 4.71 -10.35
N VAL A 88 10.03 3.41 -10.25
CA VAL A 88 11.08 2.75 -11.06
C VAL A 88 10.69 2.66 -12.54
N ARG A 89 9.41 2.42 -12.84
CA ARG A 89 8.84 2.34 -14.20
C ARG A 89 7.33 2.57 -14.21
N GLY A 90 6.79 3.00 -15.34
CA GLY A 90 5.35 3.20 -15.55
C GLY A 90 4.93 3.08 -17.01
N LYS A 91 3.67 2.73 -17.26
CA LYS A 91 3.08 2.64 -18.61
C LYS A 91 1.62 3.07 -18.57
N ASN A 92 1.18 3.84 -19.57
CA ASN A 92 -0.20 4.34 -19.68
C ASN A 92 -0.66 5.16 -18.46
N ILE A 93 0.27 5.90 -17.84
CA ILE A 93 -0.01 6.77 -16.68
C ILE A 93 -0.25 8.19 -17.20
N VAL A 94 -1.31 8.82 -16.72
CA VAL A 94 -1.62 10.22 -16.95
C VAL A 94 -1.97 10.86 -15.62
N ASN A 95 -1.75 12.17 -15.50
CA ASN A 95 -2.18 12.91 -14.32
C ASN A 95 -3.70 12.91 -14.26
N CYS A 96 -4.25 12.70 -13.07
CA CYS A 96 -5.67 12.80 -12.86
C CYS A 96 -6.14 14.25 -12.96
N ASP A 97 -7.20 14.48 -13.75
CA ASP A 97 -7.91 15.76 -13.78
C ASP A 97 -8.91 15.81 -12.63
N VAL A 98 -8.41 16.05 -11.43
CA VAL A 98 -9.20 16.28 -10.21
C VAL A 98 -8.97 17.69 -9.73
N SER A 99 -10.04 18.40 -9.37
CA SER A 99 -9.94 19.75 -8.85
C SER A 99 -9.29 19.71 -7.47
N ILE A 100 -8.42 20.68 -7.17
CA ILE A 100 -7.94 20.93 -5.79
C ILE A 100 -9.11 21.01 -4.82
N CYS A 101 -10.24 21.56 -5.25
CA CYS A 101 -11.45 21.68 -4.46
C CYS A 101 -12.06 20.35 -4.02
N ASP A 102 -11.87 19.28 -4.81
CA ASP A 102 -12.49 17.98 -4.55
C ASP A 102 -11.79 17.27 -3.38
N TYR A 103 -10.54 17.63 -3.08
CA TYR A 103 -9.73 16.96 -2.06
C TYR A 103 -9.14 17.88 -0.98
N HIS A 104 -9.02 19.17 -1.24
CA HIS A 104 -8.75 20.21 -0.25
C HIS A 104 -9.92 21.21 -0.22
N PRO A 105 -11.10 20.80 0.28
CA PRO A 105 -12.24 21.69 0.34
C PRO A 105 -11.91 22.91 1.21
N CYS A 106 -12.23 24.09 0.69
CA CYS A 106 -12.05 25.32 1.43
C CYS A 106 -12.86 25.28 2.74
N LYS A 107 -12.22 25.68 3.84
CA LYS A 107 -12.86 25.75 5.16
C LYS A 107 -13.48 27.13 5.39
N ASN A 108 -14.29 27.27 6.44
CA ASN A 108 -14.81 28.56 6.92
C ASN A 108 -15.70 29.31 5.90
N GLY A 109 -16.48 28.59 5.09
CA GLY A 109 -17.41 29.19 4.14
C GLY A 109 -16.76 29.83 2.91
N ALA A 110 -15.46 29.64 2.70
CA ALA A 110 -14.80 30.09 1.49
C ALA A 110 -15.27 29.30 0.26
N THR A 111 -15.41 29.99 -0.87
CA THR A 111 -15.74 29.38 -2.16
C THR A 111 -14.46 28.93 -2.85
N CYS A 112 -14.41 27.67 -3.24
CA CYS A 112 -13.29 27.18 -4.03
C CYS A 112 -13.44 27.61 -5.49
N ILE A 113 -12.42 28.26 -6.03
CA ILE A 113 -12.33 28.64 -7.45
C ILE A 113 -11.36 27.67 -8.16
N ARG A 114 -11.75 27.23 -9.35
CA ARG A 114 -10.97 26.29 -10.17
C ARG A 114 -9.94 27.02 -11.03
#